data_AF-A0A974THW5-F1
#
_entry.id   AF-A0A974THW5-F1
#
_cell.length_a   1.000
_cell.length_b   1.000
_cell.length_c   1.000
_cell.angle_alpha   90.00
_cell.angle_beta   90.00
_cell.angle_gamma   90.00
#
_symmetry.space_group_name_H-M   'P 1'
#
loop_
_entity.id
_entity.type
_entity.pdbx_description
1 polymer ?
#
loop_
_entity_poly.entity_id
_entity_poly.type
_entity_poly.pdbx_seq_one_letter_code
_entity_poly.pdbx_strand_id
1 'polypeptide(L)'
;MRDFGRPIVHSPRPFPERIVHSGRSVRLDPLTPAHAEPLWPLAAASPESFGYLRYGPFESLGPFTAFVADLAGRADQPFWAVEPLGAGKPAGWLSLCDVSPADSSIEIGSIWFSPELQRTRAATEAIFLLMRHAFDDLGYERLVWRCAALNEASRKAALRYGFVFEGIWRNAAIAKGYQRDVAWHSILKDEWPAHRAALEAWLDDGNFDADGRAASGLADIRKRLAL
;
A
#
# COMPACT_ATOMS: atom_id res chain seq x y z
N MET A 1 -12.23 -33.71 -21.33
CA MET A 1 -12.81 -32.37 -21.05
C MET A 1 -11.66 -31.38 -21.02
N ARG A 2 -11.77 -30.21 -21.67
CA ARG A 2 -10.70 -29.19 -21.60
C ARG A 2 -10.73 -28.58 -20.20
N ASP A 3 -9.56 -28.50 -19.56
CA ASP A 3 -9.39 -27.81 -18.29
C ASP A 3 -9.29 -26.30 -18.55
N PHE A 4 -10.16 -25.53 -17.90
CA PHE A 4 -10.22 -24.07 -17.99
C PHE A 4 -9.84 -23.40 -16.65
N GLY A 5 -9.31 -24.16 -15.70
CA GLY A 5 -8.96 -23.68 -14.37
C GLY A 5 -10.14 -23.60 -13.39
N ARG A 6 -9.89 -22.94 -12.26
CA ARG A 6 -10.87 -22.80 -11.16
C ARG A 6 -12.03 -21.90 -11.61
N PRO A 7 -13.30 -22.33 -11.41
CA PRO A 7 -14.45 -21.46 -11.68
C PRO A 7 -14.51 -20.29 -10.70
N ILE A 8 -14.81 -19.09 -11.23
CA ILE A 8 -15.08 -17.90 -10.42
C ILE A 8 -16.54 -17.93 -9.97
N VAL A 9 -16.76 -17.80 -8.66
CA VAL A 9 -18.10 -17.88 -8.06
C VAL A 9 -18.79 -16.51 -8.05
N HIS A 10 -18.03 -15.42 -7.91
CA HIS A 10 -18.57 -14.05 -7.79
C HIS A 10 -17.71 -13.05 -8.58
N SER A 11 -18.30 -12.43 -9.59
CA SER A 11 -17.77 -11.29 -10.35
C SER A 11 -18.97 -10.55 -10.99
N PRO A 12 -18.97 -9.21 -11.10
CA PRO A 12 -17.91 -8.30 -10.67
C PRO A 12 -17.84 -8.14 -9.14
N ARG A 13 -16.66 -7.77 -8.62
CA ARG A 13 -16.48 -7.36 -7.22
C ARG A 13 -16.90 -5.89 -7.00
N PRO A 14 -17.22 -5.46 -5.78
CA PRO A 14 -17.49 -4.05 -5.51
C PRO A 14 -16.24 -3.18 -5.77
N PHE A 15 -16.45 -1.94 -6.22
CA PHE A 15 -15.39 -0.95 -6.26
C PHE A 15 -15.08 -0.44 -4.83
N PRO A 16 -13.81 -0.21 -4.44
CA PRO A 16 -13.47 0.29 -3.11
C PRO A 16 -14.06 1.67 -2.82
N GLU A 17 -14.84 1.78 -1.75
CA GLU A 17 -15.36 3.05 -1.26
C GLU A 17 -14.33 3.80 -0.40
N ARG A 18 -14.43 5.14 -0.39
CA ARG A 18 -13.57 5.99 0.46
C ARG A 18 -14.11 6.03 1.89
N ILE A 19 -13.91 4.94 2.62
CA ILE A 19 -14.29 4.80 4.04
C ILE A 19 -13.08 4.97 4.96
N VAL A 20 -13.33 5.23 6.24
CA VAL A 20 -12.27 5.26 7.25
C VAL A 20 -11.87 3.83 7.62
N HIS A 21 -10.56 3.55 7.70
CA HIS A 21 -10.05 2.32 8.29
C HIS A 21 -9.30 2.61 9.59
N SER A 22 -9.69 1.94 10.67
CA SER A 22 -9.05 2.08 11.98
C SER A 22 -8.24 0.84 12.32
N GLY A 23 -6.97 1.04 12.66
CA GLY A 23 -6.06 0.04 13.19
C GLY A 23 -5.69 0.31 14.66
N ARG A 24 -4.71 -0.44 15.14
CA ARG A 24 -4.12 -0.39 16.48
C ARG A 24 -3.11 0.75 16.66
N SER A 25 -2.42 1.12 15.58
CA SER A 25 -1.32 2.10 15.55
C SER A 25 -1.48 3.15 14.45
N VAL A 26 -2.50 3.00 13.59
CA VAL A 26 -2.75 3.91 12.47
C VAL A 26 -4.25 4.06 12.21
N ARG A 27 -4.63 5.22 11.69
CA ARG A 27 -5.92 5.49 11.08
C ARG A 27 -5.72 5.89 9.63
N LEU A 28 -6.58 5.39 8.74
CA LEU A 28 -6.64 5.76 7.33
C LEU A 28 -7.91 6.56 7.09
N ASP A 29 -7.75 7.85 6.81
CA ASP A 29 -8.85 8.73 6.44
C ASP A 29 -8.87 8.94 4.93
N PRO A 30 -10.04 8.99 4.28
CA PRO A 30 -10.13 9.41 2.89
C PRO A 30 -9.32 10.67 2.63
N LEU A 31 -8.46 10.64 1.62
CA LEU A 31 -7.62 11.79 1.30
C LEU A 31 -8.52 12.97 0.90
N THR A 32 -8.18 14.14 1.42
CA THR A 32 -8.86 15.42 1.15
C THR A 32 -7.81 16.51 0.96
N PRO A 33 -8.14 17.64 0.31
CA PRO A 33 -7.23 18.78 0.16
C PRO A 33 -6.66 19.30 1.50
N ALA A 34 -7.42 19.19 2.59
CA ALA A 34 -6.99 19.63 3.93
C ALA A 34 -5.76 18.88 4.45
N HIS A 35 -5.46 17.68 3.92
CA HIS A 35 -4.27 16.93 4.30
C HIS A 35 -2.97 17.51 3.69
N ALA A 36 -3.06 18.41 2.71
CA ALA A 36 -1.87 18.97 2.06
C ALA A 36 -0.99 19.77 3.04
N GLU A 37 -1.60 20.65 3.84
CA GLU A 37 -0.88 21.50 4.80
C GLU A 37 -0.07 20.69 5.83
N PRO A 38 -0.63 19.69 6.55
CA PRO A 38 0.15 18.91 7.51
C PRO A 38 1.18 17.97 6.85
N LEU A 39 0.96 17.54 5.60
CA LEU A 39 1.90 16.68 4.88
C LEU A 39 3.06 17.45 4.23
N TRP A 40 2.88 18.73 3.94
CA TRP A 40 3.87 19.53 3.21
C TRP A 40 5.24 19.60 3.88
N PRO A 41 5.37 19.85 5.21
CA PRO A 41 6.67 19.88 5.86
C PRO A 41 7.48 18.59 5.65
N LEU A 42 6.80 17.43 5.68
CA LEU A 42 7.41 16.12 5.45
C LEU A 42 7.83 15.92 3.99
N ALA A 43 7.00 16.37 3.04
CA ALA A 43 7.30 16.30 1.62
C ALA A 43 8.47 17.23 1.23
N ALA A 44 8.49 18.45 1.76
CA ALA A 44 9.49 19.46 1.50
C ALA A 44 10.86 19.11 2.10
N ALA A 45 10.87 18.48 3.29
CA ALA A 45 12.10 18.06 3.95
C ALA A 45 12.77 16.83 3.30
N SER A 46 12.05 16.11 2.43
CA SER A 46 12.54 14.84 1.87
C SER A 46 12.15 14.67 0.39
N PRO A 47 12.57 15.60 -0.50
CA PRO A 47 12.23 15.55 -1.92
C PRO A 47 12.69 14.24 -2.61
N GLU A 48 13.77 13.62 -2.14
CA GLU A 48 14.29 12.35 -2.63
C GLU A 48 13.34 11.17 -2.37
N SER A 49 12.44 11.27 -1.40
CA SER A 49 11.41 10.25 -1.12
C SER A 49 10.46 10.01 -2.30
N PHE A 50 10.36 10.96 -3.23
CA PHE A 50 9.57 10.86 -4.45
C PHE A 50 10.32 10.21 -5.62
N GLY A 51 11.60 9.83 -5.48
CA GLY A 51 12.47 9.44 -6.60
C GLY A 51 11.86 8.38 -7.53
N TYR A 52 11.27 7.32 -6.96
CA TYR A 52 10.63 6.24 -7.72
C TYR A 52 9.13 6.42 -7.98
N LEU A 53 8.52 7.51 -7.50
CA LEU A 53 7.13 7.84 -7.84
C LEU A 53 7.05 8.51 -9.21
N ARG A 54 5.85 8.58 -9.78
CA ARG A 54 5.60 9.23 -11.08
C ARG A 54 5.54 10.75 -10.97
N TYR A 55 5.33 11.26 -9.77
CA TYR A 55 5.13 12.65 -9.42
C TYR A 55 6.17 13.10 -8.38
N GLY A 56 6.15 14.40 -8.07
CA GLY A 56 7.10 15.03 -7.16
C GLY A 56 8.54 15.06 -7.69
N PRO A 57 9.50 15.58 -6.91
CA PRO A 57 9.24 16.44 -5.74
C PRO A 57 8.50 17.72 -6.14
N PHE A 58 8.04 18.47 -5.15
CA PHE A 58 7.26 19.70 -5.37
C PHE A 58 8.05 20.90 -4.85
N GLU A 59 7.98 22.01 -5.56
CA GLU A 59 8.76 23.22 -5.27
C GLU A 59 8.19 24.08 -4.14
N SER A 60 6.89 23.99 -3.90
CA SER A 60 6.20 24.76 -2.86
C SER A 60 4.87 24.11 -2.47
N LEU A 61 4.27 24.63 -1.39
CA LEU A 61 2.97 24.17 -0.88
C LEU A 61 1.84 24.31 -1.91
N GLY A 62 1.88 25.33 -2.78
CA GLY A 62 0.83 25.58 -3.77
C GLY A 62 0.65 24.41 -4.75
N PRO A 63 1.67 24.04 -5.55
CA PRO A 63 1.63 22.87 -6.42
C PRO A 63 1.38 21.56 -5.68
N PHE A 64 1.91 21.41 -4.46
CA PHE A 64 1.65 20.24 -3.62
C PHE A 64 0.16 20.13 -3.24
N THR A 65 -0.46 21.23 -2.85
CA THR A 65 -1.89 21.29 -2.49
C THR A 65 -2.77 20.96 -3.69
N ALA A 66 -2.46 21.52 -4.86
CA ALA A 66 -3.17 21.21 -6.09
C ALA A 66 -3.04 19.71 -6.45
N PHE A 67 -1.86 19.12 -6.24
CA PHE A 67 -1.65 17.70 -6.46
C PHE A 67 -2.43 16.82 -5.48
N VAL A 68 -2.42 17.13 -4.18
CA VAL A 68 -3.21 16.38 -3.18
C VAL A 68 -4.71 16.49 -3.47
N ALA A 69 -5.18 17.66 -3.93
CA ALA A 69 -6.57 17.84 -4.35
C ALA A 69 -6.93 17.00 -5.59
N ASP A 70 -6.03 16.89 -6.57
CA ASP A 70 -6.20 15.98 -7.71
C ASP A 70 -6.34 14.53 -7.24
N LEU A 71 -5.43 14.05 -6.40
CA LEU A 71 -5.49 12.68 -5.86
C LEU A 71 -6.81 12.42 -5.12
N ALA A 72 -7.24 13.35 -4.26
CA ALA A 72 -8.51 13.26 -3.52
C ALA A 72 -9.75 13.24 -4.44
N GLY A 73 -9.65 13.84 -5.63
CA GLY A 73 -10.74 13.94 -6.61
C GLY A 73 -10.95 12.70 -7.48
N ARG A 74 -9.96 11.81 -7.63
CA ARG A 74 -9.99 10.69 -8.61
C ARG A 74 -11.04 9.63 -8.31
N ALA A 75 -12.09 9.58 -9.12
CA ALA A 75 -13.21 8.64 -8.94
C ALA A 75 -12.79 7.17 -9.12
N ASP A 76 -11.79 6.90 -9.96
CA ASP A 76 -11.29 5.57 -10.33
C ASP A 76 -10.10 5.09 -9.46
N GLN A 77 -9.65 5.92 -8.52
CA GLN A 77 -8.52 5.61 -7.65
C GLN A 77 -8.73 6.25 -6.27
N PRO A 78 -9.32 5.53 -5.29
CA PRO A 78 -9.43 6.05 -3.93
C PRO A 78 -8.07 6.15 -3.24
N PHE A 79 -7.90 7.23 -2.49
CA PHE A 79 -6.71 7.51 -1.69
C PHE A 79 -7.08 7.68 -0.22
N TRP A 80 -6.15 7.30 0.64
CA TRP A 80 -6.23 7.52 2.08
C TRP A 80 -4.97 8.22 2.58
N ALA A 81 -5.17 9.23 3.42
CA ALA A 81 -4.12 9.77 4.27
C ALA A 81 -3.79 8.78 5.38
N VAL A 82 -2.52 8.66 5.73
CA VAL A 82 -2.03 7.75 6.78
C VAL A 82 -1.69 8.55 8.03
N GLU A 83 -2.48 8.40 9.08
CA GLU A 83 -2.27 9.07 10.36
C GLU A 83 -1.85 8.05 11.43
N PRO A 84 -0.55 8.02 11.83
CA PRO A 84 -0.13 7.27 13.01
C PRO A 84 -0.87 7.75 14.25
N LEU A 85 -1.43 6.82 15.02
CA LEU A 85 -2.14 7.17 16.25
C LEU A 85 -1.17 7.82 17.24
N GLY A 86 -1.64 8.89 17.89
CA GLY A 86 -0.83 9.69 18.82
C GLY A 86 0.02 10.79 18.15
N ALA A 87 0.22 10.77 16.82
CA ALA A 87 0.94 11.82 16.12
C ALA A 87 0.09 13.09 15.86
N GLY A 88 -1.24 12.92 15.76
CA GLY A 88 -2.20 14.01 15.54
C GLY A 88 -2.12 14.67 14.17
N LYS A 89 -1.43 14.04 13.21
CA LYS A 89 -1.28 14.52 11.83
C LYS A 89 -0.94 13.37 10.89
N PRO A 90 -1.35 13.44 9.60
CA PRO A 90 -0.97 12.47 8.60
C PRO A 90 0.53 12.52 8.30
N ALA A 91 1.10 11.39 7.89
CA ALA A 91 2.52 11.22 7.57
C ALA A 91 2.76 10.53 6.21
N GLY A 92 1.71 10.37 5.41
CA GLY A 92 1.79 9.81 4.07
C GLY A 92 0.42 9.57 3.47
N TRP A 93 0.40 8.90 2.32
CA TRP A 93 -0.80 8.37 1.70
C TRP A 93 -0.52 7.05 0.99
N LEU A 94 -1.60 6.32 0.72
CA LEU A 94 -1.63 5.15 -0.13
C LEU A 94 -2.99 5.03 -0.82
N SER A 95 -3.09 4.14 -1.79
CA SER A 95 -4.27 4.00 -2.64
C SER A 95 -4.52 2.54 -3.00
N LEU A 96 -5.77 2.24 -3.29
CA LEU A 96 -6.16 1.12 -4.14
C LEU A 96 -6.31 1.66 -5.56
N CYS A 97 -5.61 1.08 -6.53
CA CYS A 97 -5.57 1.53 -7.91
C CYS A 97 -5.67 0.36 -8.90
N ASP A 98 -5.71 0.67 -10.20
CA ASP A 98 -5.88 -0.31 -11.28
C ASP A 98 -6.99 -1.33 -10.97
N VAL A 99 -8.12 -0.83 -10.48
CA VAL A 99 -9.22 -1.66 -9.99
C VAL A 99 -9.94 -2.27 -11.19
N SER A 100 -9.92 -3.60 -11.30
CA SER A 100 -10.74 -4.36 -12.23
C SER A 100 -11.77 -5.20 -11.47
N PRO A 101 -12.97 -4.65 -11.23
CA PRO A 101 -14.09 -5.40 -10.66
C PRO A 101 -14.42 -6.69 -11.42
N ALA A 102 -14.37 -6.64 -12.75
CA ALA A 102 -14.73 -7.76 -13.63
C ALA A 102 -13.70 -8.90 -13.56
N ASP A 103 -12.41 -8.57 -13.51
CA ASP A 103 -11.33 -9.56 -13.39
C ASP A 103 -11.02 -9.93 -11.94
N SER A 104 -11.74 -9.33 -10.98
CA SER A 104 -11.54 -9.50 -9.55
C SER A 104 -10.08 -9.25 -9.12
N SER A 105 -9.43 -8.27 -9.75
CA SER A 105 -8.04 -7.87 -9.48
C SER A 105 -7.97 -6.40 -9.06
N ILE A 106 -7.12 -6.11 -8.08
CA ILE A 106 -6.93 -4.75 -7.55
C ILE A 106 -5.47 -4.56 -7.15
N GLU A 107 -4.95 -3.34 -7.23
CA GLU A 107 -3.58 -3.00 -6.81
C GLU A 107 -3.58 -2.15 -5.56
N ILE A 108 -2.63 -2.40 -4.66
CA ILE A 108 -2.23 -1.42 -3.64
C ILE A 108 -1.02 -0.65 -4.16
N GLY A 109 -1.17 0.66 -4.28
CA GLY A 109 -0.25 1.49 -5.05
C GLY A 109 -0.30 2.97 -4.68
N SER A 110 0.38 3.79 -5.48
CA SER A 110 0.59 5.22 -5.21
C SER A 110 1.02 5.52 -3.77
N ILE A 111 1.82 4.64 -3.19
CA ILE A 111 2.25 4.73 -1.80
C ILE A 111 3.34 5.80 -1.69
N TRP A 112 3.09 6.82 -0.88
CA TRP A 112 4.13 7.72 -0.41
C TRP A 112 4.06 7.80 1.11
N PHE A 113 5.09 7.29 1.77
CA PHE A 113 5.27 7.43 3.22
C PHE A 113 6.47 8.35 3.46
N SER A 114 6.30 9.35 4.31
CA SER A 114 7.42 10.19 4.76
C SER A 114 8.51 9.31 5.40
N PRO A 115 9.77 9.76 5.43
CA PRO A 115 10.84 9.01 6.10
C PRO A 115 10.52 8.68 7.56
N GLU A 116 9.79 9.55 8.26
CA GLU A 116 9.34 9.35 9.64
C GLU A 116 8.30 8.22 9.77
N LEU A 117 7.45 8.04 8.76
CA LEU A 117 6.47 6.95 8.72
C LEU A 117 7.10 5.62 8.32
N GLN A 118 8.13 5.64 7.46
CA GLN A 118 8.75 4.41 6.95
C GLN A 118 9.31 3.53 8.06
N ARG A 119 9.16 2.20 7.89
CA ARG A 119 9.66 1.17 8.83
C ARG A 119 9.05 1.25 10.24
N THR A 120 7.89 1.89 10.40
CA THR A 120 7.12 1.90 11.64
C THR A 120 6.05 0.80 11.67
N ARG A 121 5.47 0.56 12.86
CA ARG A 121 4.27 -0.28 13.03
C ARG A 121 3.10 0.28 12.22
N ALA A 122 2.87 1.59 12.30
CA ALA A 122 1.82 2.30 11.57
C ALA A 122 1.93 2.12 10.04
N ALA A 123 3.13 2.19 9.46
CA ALA A 123 3.31 1.94 8.02
C ALA A 123 2.97 0.50 7.62
N THR A 124 3.32 -0.47 8.45
CA THR A 124 2.96 -1.88 8.19
C THR A 124 1.46 -2.09 8.31
N GLU A 125 0.84 -1.48 9.31
CA GLU A 125 -0.60 -1.59 9.52
C GLU A 125 -1.42 -0.87 8.44
N ALA A 126 -0.96 0.26 7.93
CA ALA A 126 -1.63 0.97 6.84
C ALA A 126 -1.80 0.09 5.59
N ILE A 127 -0.74 -0.62 5.22
CA ILE A 127 -0.76 -1.59 4.12
C ILE A 127 -1.68 -2.76 4.47
N PHE A 128 -1.56 -3.32 5.68
CA PHE A 128 -2.40 -4.43 6.14
C PHE A 128 -3.90 -4.10 6.10
N LEU A 129 -4.31 -2.90 6.53
CA LEU A 129 -5.72 -2.49 6.52
C LEU A 129 -6.31 -2.49 5.10
N LEU A 130 -5.57 -2.02 4.09
CA LEU A 130 -6.03 -2.06 2.71
C LEU A 130 -5.93 -3.46 2.07
N MET A 131 -4.95 -4.28 2.47
CA MET A 131 -4.93 -5.70 2.08
C MET A 131 -6.17 -6.43 2.61
N ARG A 132 -6.49 -6.23 3.89
CA ARG A 132 -7.69 -6.77 4.54
C ARG A 132 -8.95 -6.28 3.84
N HIS A 133 -9.03 -4.99 3.53
CA HIS A 133 -10.18 -4.44 2.82
C HIS A 133 -10.37 -5.09 1.43
N ALA A 134 -9.30 -5.25 0.66
CA ALA A 134 -9.34 -5.88 -0.66
C ALA A 134 -9.84 -7.34 -0.61
N PHE A 135 -9.36 -8.13 0.35
CA PHE A 135 -9.67 -9.56 0.43
C PHE A 135 -10.91 -9.89 1.27
N ASP A 136 -11.00 -9.36 2.49
CA ASP A 136 -12.06 -9.73 3.44
C ASP A 136 -13.36 -8.99 3.16
N ASP A 137 -13.28 -7.67 2.91
CA ASP A 137 -14.49 -6.84 2.73
C ASP A 137 -14.98 -6.88 1.28
N LEU A 138 -14.07 -6.70 0.32
CA LEU A 138 -14.41 -6.61 -1.10
C LEU A 138 -14.36 -7.97 -1.82
N GLY A 139 -13.65 -8.95 -1.26
CA GLY A 139 -13.64 -10.32 -1.77
C GLY A 139 -12.77 -10.56 -3.01
N TYR A 140 -11.86 -9.65 -3.37
CA TYR A 140 -11.03 -9.76 -4.57
C TYR A 140 -10.20 -11.06 -4.59
N GLU A 141 -9.92 -11.59 -5.78
CA GLU A 141 -9.18 -12.84 -5.97
C GLU A 141 -7.67 -12.59 -6.03
N ARG A 142 -7.28 -11.37 -6.42
CA ARG A 142 -5.90 -10.98 -6.64
C ARG A 142 -5.64 -9.56 -6.15
N LEU A 143 -4.61 -9.42 -5.30
CA LEU A 143 -4.05 -8.14 -4.90
C LEU A 143 -2.67 -7.98 -5.52
N VAL A 144 -2.42 -6.87 -6.19
CA VAL A 144 -1.19 -6.59 -6.93
C VAL A 144 -0.33 -5.56 -6.19
N TRP A 145 0.99 -5.71 -6.30
CA TRP A 145 1.98 -4.68 -5.96
C TRP A 145 2.95 -4.50 -7.12
N ARG A 146 3.00 -3.28 -7.68
CA ARG A 146 3.98 -2.91 -8.73
C ARG A 146 4.94 -1.85 -8.23
N CYS A 147 6.18 -1.94 -8.68
CA CYS A 147 7.16 -0.89 -8.46
C CYS A 147 8.21 -0.88 -9.57
N ALA A 148 8.97 0.22 -9.68
CA ALA A 148 10.13 0.25 -10.56
C ALA A 148 11.11 -0.87 -10.16
N ALA A 149 11.66 -1.61 -11.13
CA ALA A 149 12.55 -2.74 -10.86
C ALA A 149 13.82 -2.34 -10.06
N LEU A 150 14.25 -1.09 -10.22
CA LEU A 150 15.36 -0.46 -9.49
C LEU A 150 14.97 -0.01 -8.07
N ASN A 151 13.69 0.05 -7.73
CA ASN A 151 13.22 0.40 -6.38
C ASN A 151 13.33 -0.81 -5.44
N GLU A 152 14.55 -1.11 -5.02
CA GLU A 152 14.85 -2.25 -4.16
C GLU A 152 14.09 -2.19 -2.82
N ALA A 153 13.91 -1.00 -2.26
CA ALA A 153 13.16 -0.82 -1.01
C ALA A 153 11.69 -1.25 -1.15
N SER A 154 11.03 -0.86 -2.24
CA SER A 154 9.64 -1.27 -2.51
C SER A 154 9.54 -2.76 -2.83
N ARG A 155 10.50 -3.34 -3.56
CA ARG A 155 10.55 -4.79 -3.81
C ARG A 155 10.72 -5.59 -2.52
N LYS A 156 11.64 -5.17 -1.65
CA LYS A 156 11.83 -5.78 -0.32
C LYS A 156 10.57 -5.65 0.54
N ALA A 157 9.86 -4.53 0.46
CA ALA A 157 8.59 -4.35 1.14
C ALA A 157 7.52 -5.33 0.65
N ALA A 158 7.30 -5.43 -0.67
CA ALA A 158 6.34 -6.38 -1.26
C ALA A 158 6.62 -7.81 -0.77
N LEU A 159 7.88 -8.26 -0.89
CA LEU A 159 8.29 -9.58 -0.41
C LEU A 159 8.09 -9.76 1.10
N ARG A 160 8.34 -8.72 1.91
CA ARG A 160 8.11 -8.75 3.37
C ARG A 160 6.63 -8.95 3.71
N TYR A 161 5.71 -8.29 2.99
CA TYR A 161 4.26 -8.43 3.19
C TYR A 161 3.68 -9.77 2.72
N GLY A 162 4.43 -10.54 1.93
CA GLY A 162 3.96 -11.83 1.43
C GLY A 162 3.68 -11.88 -0.06
N PHE A 163 3.83 -10.76 -0.77
CA PHE A 163 3.64 -10.75 -2.21
C PHE A 163 4.69 -11.63 -2.90
N VAL A 164 4.23 -12.50 -3.80
CA VAL A 164 5.04 -13.37 -4.64
C VAL A 164 5.48 -12.60 -5.88
N PHE A 165 6.77 -12.65 -6.21
CA PHE A 165 7.30 -12.02 -7.42
C PHE A 165 6.92 -12.83 -8.67
N GLU A 166 6.41 -12.15 -9.70
CA GLU A 166 5.90 -12.79 -10.91
C GLU A 166 6.70 -12.43 -12.16
N GLY A 167 7.48 -11.35 -12.14
CA GLY A 167 8.33 -10.98 -13.26
C GLY A 167 8.63 -9.49 -13.36
N ILE A 168 9.47 -9.16 -14.34
CA ILE A 168 9.78 -7.77 -14.71
C ILE A 168 9.31 -7.53 -16.14
N TRP A 169 8.46 -6.53 -16.31
CA TRP A 169 8.07 -6.03 -17.62
C TRP A 169 9.04 -4.94 -18.04
N ARG A 170 9.77 -5.19 -19.13
CA ARG A 170 10.81 -4.29 -19.63
C ARG A 170 10.19 -3.06 -20.31
N ASN A 171 10.70 -1.87 -20.04
CA ASN A 171 10.21 -0.59 -20.59
C ASN A 171 8.68 -0.42 -20.46
N ALA A 172 8.10 -0.93 -19.37
CA ALA A 172 6.65 -0.96 -19.19
C ALA A 172 6.06 0.40 -18.78
N ALA A 173 6.89 1.35 -18.37
CA ALA A 173 6.44 2.66 -17.94
C ALA A 173 7.44 3.76 -18.28
N ILE A 174 6.92 4.96 -18.51
CA ILE A 174 7.71 6.19 -18.48
C ILE A 174 7.36 6.94 -17.20
N ALA A 175 8.36 7.42 -16.48
CA ALA A 175 8.16 8.32 -15.35
C ALA A 175 9.32 9.29 -15.24
N LYS A 176 8.99 10.58 -15.11
CA LYS A 176 9.95 11.68 -14.99
C LYS A 176 11.00 11.71 -16.13
N GLY A 177 10.57 11.38 -17.35
CA GLY A 177 11.43 11.35 -18.54
C GLY A 177 12.27 10.08 -18.72
N TYR A 178 12.18 9.10 -17.81
CA TYR A 178 12.95 7.85 -17.89
C TYR A 178 12.05 6.66 -18.19
N GLN A 179 12.52 5.77 -19.07
CA GLN A 179 11.97 4.43 -19.22
C GLN A 179 12.19 3.63 -17.93
N ARG A 180 11.19 2.83 -17.55
CA ARG A 180 11.21 2.02 -16.34
C ARG A 180 10.72 0.63 -16.62
N ASP A 181 11.57 -0.31 -16.24
CA ASP A 181 11.19 -1.69 -15.99
C ASP A 181 10.31 -1.74 -14.73
N VAL A 182 9.24 -2.53 -14.78
CA VAL A 182 8.27 -2.66 -13.68
C VAL A 182 8.31 -4.08 -13.14
N ALA A 183 8.61 -4.22 -11.86
CA ALA A 183 8.53 -5.48 -11.14
C ALA A 183 7.09 -5.71 -10.65
N TRP A 184 6.55 -6.89 -10.95
CA TRP A 184 5.19 -7.30 -10.60
C TRP A 184 5.22 -8.34 -9.48
N HIS A 185 4.34 -8.13 -8.51
CA HIS A 185 4.12 -9.07 -7.42
C HIS A 185 2.62 -9.19 -7.12
N SER A 186 2.20 -10.30 -6.54
CA SER A 186 0.80 -10.50 -6.15
C SER A 186 0.64 -11.33 -4.88
N ILE A 187 -0.54 -11.22 -4.28
CA ILE A 187 -1.09 -12.21 -3.35
C ILE A 187 -2.42 -12.68 -3.94
N LEU A 188 -2.66 -13.97 -3.89
CA LEU A 188 -3.93 -14.59 -4.27
C LEU A 188 -4.82 -14.78 -3.04
N LYS A 189 -6.13 -14.80 -3.26
CA LYS A 189 -7.12 -14.94 -2.19
C LYS A 189 -6.93 -16.17 -1.32
N ASP A 190 -6.54 -17.31 -1.90
CA ASP A 190 -6.32 -18.53 -1.14
C ASP A 190 -5.04 -18.47 -0.26
N GLU A 191 -4.11 -17.56 -0.57
CA GLU A 191 -2.89 -17.31 0.22
C GLU A 191 -3.15 -16.32 1.37
N TRP A 192 -4.14 -15.44 1.21
CA TRP A 192 -4.44 -14.36 2.14
C TRP A 192 -4.65 -14.81 3.60
N PRO A 193 -5.41 -15.88 3.93
CA PRO A 193 -5.64 -16.26 5.33
C PRO A 193 -4.35 -16.46 6.13
N ALA A 194 -3.32 -17.03 5.50
CA ALA A 194 -2.05 -17.27 6.16
C ALA A 194 -1.23 -15.97 6.31
N HIS A 195 -1.20 -15.13 5.27
CA HIS A 195 -0.56 -13.81 5.34
C HIS A 195 -1.23 -12.88 6.37
N ARG A 196 -2.56 -12.92 6.44
CA ARG A 196 -3.35 -12.22 7.44
C ARG A 196 -2.94 -12.63 8.86
N ALA A 197 -2.90 -13.93 9.15
CA ALA A 197 -2.49 -14.43 10.47
C ALA A 197 -1.08 -13.98 10.86
N ALA A 198 -0.14 -13.99 9.91
CA ALA A 198 1.23 -13.51 10.16
C ALA A 198 1.28 -12.00 10.46
N LEU A 199 0.49 -11.19 9.73
CA LEU A 199 0.40 -9.75 9.93
C LEU A 199 -0.29 -9.40 11.25
N GLU A 200 -1.38 -10.08 11.59
CA GLU A 200 -2.07 -9.92 12.88
C GLU A 200 -1.15 -10.29 14.04
N ALA A 201 -0.41 -11.40 13.97
CA ALA A 201 0.57 -11.76 14.98
C ALA A 201 1.73 -10.76 15.10
N TRP A 202 2.18 -10.19 13.97
CA TRP A 202 3.22 -9.16 14.01
C TRP A 202 2.70 -7.84 14.59
N LEU A 203 1.44 -7.49 14.31
CA LEU A 203 0.75 -6.29 14.76
C LEU A 203 0.18 -6.39 16.18
N ASP A 204 0.25 -7.56 16.82
CA ASP A 204 -0.20 -7.72 18.20
C ASP A 204 0.61 -6.84 19.16
N ASP A 205 -0.03 -6.29 20.20
CA ASP A 205 0.69 -5.47 21.20
C ASP A 205 1.78 -6.25 21.91
N GLY A 206 1.58 -7.55 22.16
CA GLY A 206 2.56 -8.41 22.78
C GLY A 206 3.84 -8.60 21.95
N ASN A 207 3.83 -8.22 20.67
CA ASN A 207 5.02 -8.24 19.83
C ASN A 207 5.85 -6.94 19.91
N PHE A 208 5.44 -5.91 20.66
CA PHE A 208 6.17 -4.65 20.76
C PHE A 208 6.55 -4.31 22.20
N ASP A 209 7.78 -3.81 22.39
CA ASP A 209 8.22 -3.27 23.69
C ASP A 209 7.74 -1.82 23.91
N ALA A 210 8.06 -1.26 25.08
CA ALA A 210 7.68 0.11 25.45
C ALA A 210 8.29 1.19 24.54
N ASP A 211 9.39 0.89 23.84
CA ASP A 211 10.04 1.77 22.88
C ASP A 211 9.50 1.58 21.45
N GLY A 212 8.49 0.71 21.27
CA GLY A 212 7.87 0.41 19.99
C GLY A 212 8.71 -0.50 19.08
N ARG A 213 9.71 -1.21 19.62
CA ARG A 213 10.51 -2.18 18.87
C ARG A 213 9.81 -3.53 18.84
N ALA A 214 9.78 -4.15 17.66
CA ALA A 214 9.18 -5.46 17.50
C ALA A 214 10.09 -6.57 18.08
N ALA A 215 9.55 -7.42 18.95
CA ALA A 215 10.23 -8.58 19.52
C ALA A 215 10.52 -9.65 18.45
N SER A 216 9.60 -9.84 17.49
CA SER A 216 9.80 -10.69 16.32
C SER A 216 9.59 -9.87 15.03
N GLY A 217 10.48 -10.07 14.05
CA GLY A 217 10.29 -9.53 12.71
C GLY A 217 9.18 -10.25 11.96
N LEU A 218 8.46 -9.54 11.07
CA LEU A 218 7.39 -10.13 10.26
C LEU A 218 7.89 -11.30 9.40
N ALA A 219 9.10 -11.19 8.86
CA ALA A 219 9.72 -12.27 8.08
C ALA A 219 9.94 -13.54 8.93
N ASP A 220 10.29 -13.39 10.21
CA ASP A 220 10.51 -14.53 11.12
C ASP A 220 9.18 -15.15 11.57
N ILE A 221 8.15 -14.33 11.79
CA ILE A 221 6.78 -14.82 12.04
C ILE A 221 6.29 -15.63 10.85
N ARG A 222 6.43 -15.12 9.64
CA ARG A 222 6.04 -15.83 8.42
C ARG A 222 6.77 -17.16 8.26
N LYS A 223 8.08 -17.20 8.47
CA LYS A 223 8.86 -18.45 8.47
C LYS A 223 8.34 -19.47 9.49
N ARG A 224 7.99 -19.04 10.71
CA ARG A 224 7.42 -19.93 11.74
C ARG A 224 6.06 -20.51 11.34
N LEU A 225 5.30 -19.78 10.54
CA LEU A 225 4.02 -20.22 9.97
C LEU A 225 4.18 -20.99 8.66
N ALA A 226 5.42 -21.29 8.23
CA ALA A 226 5.76 -21.94 6.97
C ALA A 226 5.27 -21.19 5.71
N LEU A 227 5.41 -19.86 5.72
CA LEU A 227 5.05 -18.91 4.64
C LEU A 227 6.25 -18.12 4.09
#